data_AF-A0A9W7DNN2-F1
#
_entry.id   AF-A0A9W7DNN2-F1
#
_cell.length_a   1.000
_cell.length_b   1.000
_cell.length_c   1.000
_cell.angle_alpha   90.00
_cell.angle_beta   90.00
_cell.angle_gamma   90.00
#
_symmetry.space_group_name_H-M   'P 1'
#
loop_
_entity.id
_entity.type
_entity.pdbx_description
1 polymer ?
#
loop_
_entity_poly.entity_id
_entity_poly.type
_entity_poly.pdbx_seq_one_letter_code
_entity_poly.pdbx_strand_id
1 'polypeptide(L)'
;DGDELLSKILEAYGPIGSQVTMGTVFGYCSGYASKQIGKAIALVIGTGFMAVQAAAYSGYLDVKWSKVQEDVTKLVDTDGDGKLTQKDVMVYWKKIKHVMTFNLPSSGGFGVGFLLGLSS
;
A
#
# COMPACT_ATOMS: atom_id res chain seq x y z
N ASP A 1 7.49 -4.37 26.61
CA ASP A 1 8.28 -4.55 25.36
C ASP A 1 8.38 -3.30 24.50
N GLY A 2 7.31 -2.56 24.23
CA GLY A 2 7.40 -1.31 23.43
C GLY A 2 8.06 -0.15 24.18
N ASP A 3 7.84 -0.12 25.47
CA ASP A 3 8.30 0.82 26.49
C ASP A 3 9.82 0.69 26.78
N GLU A 4 10.38 -0.52 26.74
CA GLU A 4 11.83 -0.75 26.84
C GLU A 4 12.58 -0.40 25.54
N LEU A 5 11.91 -0.52 24.39
CA LEU A 5 12.46 -0.05 23.12
C LEU A 5 12.40 1.47 23.01
N LEU A 6 11.34 2.11 23.52
CA LEU A 6 11.24 3.56 23.57
C LEU A 6 12.31 4.18 24.46
N SER A 7 12.60 3.60 25.62
CA SER A 7 13.68 4.09 26.49
C SER A 7 15.05 3.91 25.83
N LYS A 8 15.33 2.76 25.17
CA LYS A 8 16.57 2.56 24.41
C LYS A 8 16.72 3.51 23.21
N ILE A 9 15.61 3.86 22.55
CA ILE A 9 15.59 4.85 21.45
C ILE A 9 15.70 6.29 21.97
N LEU A 10 15.27 6.58 23.20
CA LEU A 10 15.43 7.91 23.80
C LEU A 10 16.83 8.11 24.37
N GLU A 11 17.42 7.06 24.96
CA GLU A 11 18.69 7.13 25.68
C GLU A 11 19.91 7.04 24.77
N ALA A 12 19.83 6.31 23.65
CA ALA A 12 20.93 6.22 22.68
C ALA A 12 21.03 7.43 21.72
N TYR A 13 20.06 8.36 21.74
CA TYR A 13 19.76 9.23 20.59
C TYR A 13 19.42 10.68 21.03
N GLY A 14 20.16 11.26 21.99
CA GLY A 14 19.97 12.66 22.42
C GLY A 14 19.87 13.70 21.26
N PRO A 15 20.64 13.60 20.15
CA PRO A 15 20.48 14.46 18.98
C PRO A 15 19.70 13.82 17.82
N ILE A 16 19.85 12.50 17.60
CA ILE A 16 19.28 11.79 16.44
C ILE A 16 17.83 11.32 16.70
N GLY A 17 17.42 11.24 17.98
CA GLY A 17 16.10 10.77 18.41
C GLY A 17 14.98 11.67 17.93
N SER A 18 15.25 12.98 17.82
CA SER A 18 14.31 13.94 17.24
C SER A 18 13.88 13.56 15.81
N GLN A 19 14.80 13.09 14.97
CA GLN A 19 14.51 12.70 13.58
C GLN A 19 13.80 11.35 13.50
N VAL A 20 14.17 10.39 14.36
CA VAL A 20 13.50 9.09 14.42
C VAL A 20 12.07 9.23 14.95
N THR A 21 11.87 10.01 16.01
CA THR A 21 10.53 10.30 16.56
C THR A 21 9.65 11.02 15.56
N MET A 22 10.16 12.04 14.86
CA MET A 22 9.44 12.70 13.77
C MET A 22 9.08 11.70 12.67
N GLY A 23 10.04 10.88 12.23
CA GLY A 23 9.81 9.81 11.26
C GLY A 23 8.70 8.85 11.69
N THR A 24 8.68 8.42 12.96
CA THR A 24 7.65 7.54 13.52
C THR A 24 6.28 8.19 13.58
N VAL A 25 6.17 9.46 13.96
CA VAL A 25 4.87 10.17 13.97
C VAL A 25 4.31 10.32 12.55
N PHE A 26 5.15 10.72 11.59
CA PHE A 26 4.74 10.80 10.18
C PHE A 26 4.40 9.42 9.61
N GLY A 27 5.16 8.39 10.00
CA GLY A 27 4.86 6.99 9.72
C GLY A 27 3.47 6.62 10.23
N TYR A 28 3.18 6.85 11.50
CA TYR A 28 1.89 6.53 12.13
C TYR A 28 0.73 7.24 11.45
N CYS A 29 0.85 8.53 11.18
CA CYS A 29 -0.18 9.30 10.47
C CYS A 29 -0.45 8.73 9.07
N SER A 30 0.61 8.43 8.31
CA SER A 30 0.50 7.81 6.99
C SER A 30 -0.10 6.39 7.03
N GLY A 31 0.28 5.59 8.02
CA GLY A 31 -0.26 4.25 8.26
C GLY A 31 -1.75 4.27 8.59
N TYR A 32 -2.17 5.19 9.47
CA TYR A 32 -3.57 5.37 9.84
C TYR A 32 -4.43 5.83 8.66
N ALA A 33 -3.94 6.81 7.88
CA ALA A 33 -4.61 7.24 6.66
C ALA A 33 -4.74 6.10 5.64
N SER A 34 -3.67 5.33 5.44
CA SER A 34 -3.66 4.15 4.57
C SER A 34 -4.66 3.09 5.03
N LYS A 35 -4.80 2.87 6.33
CA LYS A 35 -5.79 1.95 6.91
C LYS A 35 -7.21 2.40 6.60
N GLN A 36 -7.50 3.69 6.75
CA GLN A 36 -8.84 4.23 6.51
C GLN A 36 -9.24 4.09 5.03
N ILE A 37 -8.33 4.43 4.12
CA ILE A 37 -8.52 4.24 2.68
C ILE A 37 -8.64 2.75 2.34
N GLY A 38 -7.78 1.92 2.91
CA GLY A 38 -7.79 0.46 2.72
C GLY A 38 -9.11 -0.18 3.15
N LYS A 39 -9.67 0.22 4.29
CA LYS A 39 -10.99 -0.23 4.74
C LYS A 39 -12.11 0.16 3.77
N ALA A 40 -12.08 1.41 3.28
CA ALA A 40 -13.08 1.88 2.31
C ALA A 40 -13.00 1.09 1.00
N ILE A 41 -11.78 0.91 0.46
CA ILE A 41 -11.55 0.11 -0.75
C ILE A 41 -11.98 -1.34 -0.54
N ALA A 42 -11.61 -1.96 0.59
CA ALA A 42 -11.98 -3.33 0.90
C ALA A 42 -13.51 -3.51 1.00
N LEU A 43 -14.21 -2.54 1.58
CA LEU A 43 -15.67 -2.55 1.65
C LEU A 43 -16.30 -2.46 0.26
N VAL A 44 -15.82 -1.56 -0.59
CA VAL A 44 -16.32 -1.40 -1.96
C VAL A 44 -16.09 -2.68 -2.77
N ILE A 45 -14.89 -3.25 -2.71
CA ILE A 45 -14.56 -4.50 -3.42
C ILE A 45 -15.41 -5.65 -2.89
N GLY A 46 -15.51 -5.82 -1.57
CA GLY A 46 -16.29 -6.89 -0.95
C GLY A 46 -17.79 -6.78 -1.27
N THR A 47 -18.34 -5.58 -1.22
CA THR A 47 -19.74 -5.33 -1.56
C THR A 47 -20.00 -5.56 -3.05
N GLY A 48 -19.11 -5.09 -3.92
CA GLY A 48 -19.17 -5.35 -5.36
C GLY A 48 -19.10 -6.85 -5.67
N PHE A 49 -18.21 -7.59 -4.99
CA PHE A 49 -18.11 -9.03 -5.14
C PHE A 49 -19.40 -9.74 -4.72
N MET A 50 -19.98 -9.40 -3.56
CA MET A 50 -21.26 -9.95 -3.11
C MET A 50 -22.40 -9.65 -4.10
N ALA A 51 -22.46 -8.43 -4.64
CA ALA A 51 -23.46 -8.06 -5.64
C ALA A 51 -23.32 -8.88 -6.94
N VAL A 52 -22.09 -9.09 -7.42
CA VAL A 52 -21.83 -9.94 -8.60
C VAL A 52 -22.23 -11.39 -8.33
N GLN A 53 -21.90 -11.94 -7.15
CA GLN A 53 -22.30 -13.30 -6.78
C GLN A 53 -23.83 -13.46 -6.70
N ALA A 54 -24.54 -12.48 -6.12
CA ALA A 54 -26.00 -12.48 -6.04
C ALA A 54 -26.67 -12.41 -7.42
N ALA A 55 -26.12 -11.59 -8.32
CA ALA A 55 -26.61 -11.45 -9.69
C ALA A 55 -26.32 -12.71 -10.55
N ALA A 56 -25.17 -13.36 -10.33
CA ALA A 56 -24.84 -14.65 -10.96
C ALA A 56 -25.78 -15.77 -10.46
N TYR A 57 -26.05 -15.82 -9.15
CA TYR A 57 -26.98 -16.81 -8.57
C TYR A 57 -28.42 -16.65 -9.07
N SER A 58 -28.85 -15.41 -9.31
CA SER A 58 -30.19 -15.11 -9.83
C SER A 58 -30.35 -15.34 -11.35
N GLY A 59 -29.30 -15.83 -12.03
CA GLY A 59 -29.32 -16.14 -13.46
C GLY A 59 -29.39 -14.92 -14.39
N TYR A 60 -29.20 -13.71 -13.87
CA TYR A 60 -29.37 -12.45 -14.61
C TYR A 60 -28.09 -12.00 -15.34
N LEU A 61 -26.91 -12.48 -14.92
CA LEU A 61 -25.61 -12.17 -15.52
C LEU A 61 -24.93 -13.43 -16.06
N ASP A 62 -24.99 -13.63 -17.37
CA ASP A 62 -24.02 -14.44 -18.09
C ASP A 62 -22.72 -13.62 -18.17
N VAL A 63 -21.84 -13.81 -17.18
CA VAL A 63 -20.59 -13.04 -17.08
C VAL A 63 -19.69 -13.46 -18.25
N LYS A 64 -19.74 -12.70 -19.34
CA LYS A 64 -18.85 -12.85 -20.50
C LYS A 64 -17.45 -12.37 -20.14
N TRP A 65 -16.74 -13.19 -19.35
CA TRP A 65 -15.36 -12.97 -18.90
C TRP A 65 -14.41 -12.63 -20.04
N SER A 66 -14.65 -13.15 -21.25
CA SER A 66 -13.86 -12.84 -22.44
C SER A 66 -13.85 -11.35 -22.81
N LYS A 67 -14.98 -10.65 -22.72
CA LYS A 67 -15.05 -9.21 -23.03
C LYS A 67 -14.43 -8.36 -21.92
N VAL A 68 -14.69 -8.72 -20.66
CA VAL A 68 -14.11 -8.02 -19.51
C VAL A 68 -12.59 -8.09 -19.55
N GLN A 69 -12.03 -9.25 -19.88
CA GLN A 69 -10.59 -9.41 -20.04
C GLN A 69 -10.04 -8.55 -21.19
N GLU A 70 -10.71 -8.51 -22.34
CA GLU A 70 -10.29 -7.70 -23.49
C GLU A 70 -10.31 -6.19 -23.18
N ASP A 71 -11.35 -5.71 -22.49
CA ASP A 71 -11.49 -4.29 -22.12
C ASP A 71 -10.47 -3.89 -21.03
N VAL A 72 -10.22 -4.75 -20.04
CA VAL A 72 -9.22 -4.50 -19.00
C VAL A 72 -7.82 -4.51 -19.60
N THR A 73 -7.52 -5.44 -20.51
CA THR A 73 -6.25 -5.47 -21.23
C THR A 73 -6.05 -4.17 -22.00
N LYS A 74 -7.03 -3.69 -22.78
CA LYS A 74 -6.92 -2.44 -23.56
C LYS A 74 -6.77 -1.18 -22.71
N LEU A 75 -7.38 -1.14 -21.52
CA LEU A 75 -7.30 0.03 -20.62
C LEU A 75 -6.00 0.09 -19.84
N VAL A 76 -5.43 -1.06 -19.50
CA VAL A 76 -4.20 -1.16 -18.69
C VAL A 76 -2.95 -1.14 -19.59
N ASP A 77 -3.10 -1.58 -20.83
CA ASP A 77 -2.05 -1.57 -21.84
C ASP A 77 -1.80 -0.14 -22.35
N THR A 78 -0.78 0.50 -21.79
CA THR A 78 -0.36 1.87 -22.15
C THR A 78 0.76 1.88 -23.19
N ASP A 79 1.40 0.74 -23.48
CA ASP A 79 2.47 0.62 -24.48
C ASP A 79 2.01 -0.04 -25.78
N GLY A 80 0.81 -0.62 -25.80
CA GLY A 80 0.18 -1.27 -26.95
C GLY A 80 0.68 -2.69 -27.19
N ASP A 81 1.36 -3.32 -26.22
CA ASP A 81 1.95 -4.66 -26.34
C ASP A 81 1.02 -5.81 -25.87
N GLY A 82 -0.12 -5.47 -25.27
CA GLY A 82 -1.15 -6.38 -24.79
C GLY A 82 -0.82 -7.11 -23.47
N LYS A 83 0.24 -6.72 -22.74
CA LYS A 83 0.74 -7.43 -21.55
C LYS A 83 1.25 -6.45 -20.47
N LEU A 84 0.79 -6.65 -19.24
CA LEU A 84 1.46 -6.08 -18.05
C LEU A 84 2.86 -6.71 -17.90
N THR A 85 3.85 -6.17 -18.59
CA THR A 85 5.19 -6.75 -18.66
C THR A 85 5.99 -6.38 -17.41
N GLN A 86 6.76 -7.34 -16.88
CA GLN A 86 7.59 -7.14 -15.68
C GLN A 86 8.55 -5.94 -15.79
N LYS A 87 8.85 -5.48 -17.00
CA LYS A 87 9.74 -4.34 -17.26
C LYS A 87 9.16 -3.04 -16.71
N ASP A 88 7.87 -2.79 -16.84
CA ASP A 88 7.25 -1.56 -16.33
C ASP A 88 7.25 -1.53 -14.81
N VAL A 89 6.87 -2.65 -14.19
CA VAL A 89 6.96 -2.83 -12.74
C VAL A 89 8.39 -2.62 -12.25
N MET A 90 9.38 -3.13 -12.99
CA MET A 90 10.80 -3.00 -12.62
C MET A 90 11.32 -1.57 -12.78
N VAL A 91 10.85 -0.80 -13.76
CA VAL A 91 11.19 0.63 -13.94
C VAL A 91 10.61 1.47 -12.81
N TYR A 92 9.34 1.26 -12.46
CA TYR A 92 8.72 1.92 -11.31
C TYR A 92 9.41 1.55 -9.99
N TRP A 93 9.70 0.27 -9.79
CA TRP A 93 10.41 -0.22 -8.61
C TRP A 93 11.82 0.37 -8.50
N LYS A 94 12.54 0.53 -9.61
CA LYS A 94 13.85 1.20 -9.62
C LYS A 94 13.74 2.68 -9.23
N LYS A 95 12.73 3.41 -9.72
CA LYS A 95 12.50 4.82 -9.31
C LYS A 95 12.17 4.93 -7.83
N ILE A 96 11.28 4.07 -7.32
CA ILE A 96 10.90 4.03 -5.91
C ILE A 96 12.10 3.68 -5.02
N LYS A 97 12.90 2.67 -5.39
CA LYS A 97 14.13 2.34 -4.68
C LYS A 97 15.10 3.51 -4.66
N HIS A 98 15.30 4.19 -5.79
CA HIS A 98 16.22 5.33 -5.85
C HIS A 98 15.81 6.43 -4.86
N VAL A 99 14.52 6.75 -4.78
CA VAL A 99 13.98 7.74 -3.83
C VAL A 99 14.12 7.25 -2.38
N MET A 100 13.81 5.98 -2.09
CA MET A 100 13.94 5.41 -0.74
C MET A 100 15.39 5.25 -0.26
N THR A 101 16.35 5.07 -1.16
CA THR A 101 17.77 4.85 -0.80
C THR A 101 18.50 6.19 -0.54
N PHE A 102 17.90 7.32 -0.93
CA PHE A 102 18.42 8.65 -0.61
C PHE A 102 18.08 8.98 0.87
N ASN A 103 19.07 8.97 1.77
CA ASN A 103 18.93 9.21 3.24
C ASN A 103 18.32 8.08 4.10
N LEU A 104 18.87 6.87 3.97
CA LEU A 104 18.55 5.67 4.76
C LEU A 104 18.50 5.78 6.31
N PRO A 105 19.19 6.69 7.04
CA PRO A 105 19.17 6.65 8.51
C PRO A 105 17.79 6.90 9.14
N SER A 106 16.89 7.65 8.48
CA SER A 106 15.55 7.97 9.04
C SER A 106 14.42 7.03 8.63
N SER A 107 14.68 6.10 7.69
CA SER A 107 13.65 5.21 7.13
C SER A 107 13.10 4.19 8.14
N GLY A 108 13.90 3.81 9.14
CA GLY A 108 13.50 2.85 10.18
C GLY A 108 12.39 3.38 11.08
N GLY A 109 12.48 4.64 11.52
CA GLY A 109 11.46 5.26 12.37
C GLY A 109 10.11 5.38 11.65
N PHE A 110 10.13 5.78 10.38
CA PHE A 110 8.94 5.86 9.53
C PHE A 110 8.28 4.49 9.33
N GLY A 111 9.05 3.46 8.98
CA GLY A 111 8.51 2.11 8.76
C GLY A 111 7.82 1.55 10.01
N VAL A 112 8.44 1.70 11.19
CA VAL A 112 7.85 1.26 12.46
C VAL A 112 6.57 2.03 12.76
N GLY A 113 6.59 3.37 12.64
CA GLY A 113 5.41 4.20 12.83
C GLY A 113 4.27 3.82 11.88
N PHE A 114 4.59 3.59 10.60
CA PHE A 114 3.64 3.22 9.56
C PHE A 114 2.94 1.90 9.87
N LEU A 115 3.70 0.87 10.25
CA LEU A 115 3.12 -0.42 10.62
C LEU A 115 2.22 -0.31 11.86
N LEU A 116 2.62 0.49 12.86
CA LEU A 116 1.80 0.77 14.03
C LEU A 116 0.51 1.51 13.66
N GLY A 117 0.58 2.53 12.80
CA GLY A 117 -0.62 3.25 12.32
C GLY A 117 -1.55 2.38 11.48
N LEU A 118 -0.99 1.40 10.75
CA LEU A 118 -1.77 0.48 9.93
C LEU A 118 -2.46 -0.60 10.79
N SER A 119 -1.84 -1.04 11.89
CA SER A 119 -2.45 -1.99 12.82
C SER A 119 -3.45 -1.33 13.80
N SER A 120 -3.24 -0.06 14.17
CA SER A 120 -4.08 0.76 15.06
C SER A 120 -5.44 1.10 14.43
#